data_AF-A0A972CYY2-F1
#
_entry.id   AF-A0A972CYY2-F1
#
_cell.length_a   1.000
_cell.length_b   1.000
_cell.length_c   1.000
_cell.angle_alpha   90.00
_cell.angle_beta   90.00
_cell.angle_gamma   90.00
#
_symmetry.space_group_name_H-M   'P 1'
#
loop_
_entity.id
_entity.type
_entity.pdbx_description
1 polymer ?
#
loop_
_entity_poly.entity_id
_entity_poly.type
_entity_poly.pdbx_seq_one_letter_code
_entity_poly.pdbx_strand_id
1 'polypeptide(L)'
;HLSDVIGFPWVHLFFTDETLIKVYKDLVKDLPDGQKRIDFRIARDEKGREYFSYINGMTIKKFNKLLKETKYNVSYYREVPLRNFLTLLAKMPILKEGFVKMVVAILEK
;
A
#
# COMPACT_ATOMS: atom_id res chain seq x y z
N HIS A 1 1.31 3.26 -0.04
CA HIS A 1 0.83 2.38 1.04
C HIS A 1 0.12 3.21 2.11
N LEU A 2 -0.88 2.63 2.76
CA LEU A 2 -1.49 3.08 4.03
C LEU A 2 -0.47 3.17 5.20
N SER A 3 0.80 2.88 4.94
CA SER A 3 1.83 2.45 5.89
C SER A 3 2.72 3.56 6.41
N ASP A 4 2.26 4.81 6.39
CA ASP A 4 3.09 5.89 6.94
C ASP A 4 3.09 5.80 8.48
N VAL A 5 1.93 5.47 9.06
CA VAL A 5 1.77 5.31 10.52
C VAL A 5 1.56 3.88 10.96
N ILE A 6 1.07 3.00 10.08
CA ILE A 6 0.94 1.57 10.37
C ILE A 6 2.14 0.82 9.75
N GLY A 7 3.12 0.50 10.59
CA GLY A 7 4.40 -0.08 10.17
C GLY A 7 4.36 -1.55 9.74
N PHE A 8 3.23 -2.23 9.96
CA PHE A 8 3.04 -3.62 9.57
C PHE A 8 2.26 -3.69 8.26
N PRO A 9 2.85 -4.20 7.18
CA PRO A 9 2.21 -4.20 5.87
C PRO A 9 1.03 -5.15 5.80
N TRP A 10 0.94 -6.21 6.63
CA TRP A 10 -0.10 -7.26 6.51
C TRP A 10 -1.41 -6.96 7.20
N VAL A 11 -1.51 -5.87 7.97
CA VAL A 11 -2.70 -5.60 8.79
C VAL A 11 -3.98 -5.54 7.95
N HIS A 12 -3.88 -5.10 6.70
CA HIS A 12 -5.01 -5.02 5.78
C HIS A 12 -5.53 -6.37 5.30
N LEU A 13 -4.80 -7.47 5.56
CA LEU A 13 -5.25 -8.83 5.26
C LEU A 13 -6.08 -9.42 6.40
N PHE A 14 -5.92 -8.91 7.63
CA PHE A 14 -6.51 -9.49 8.83
C PHE A 14 -7.61 -8.61 9.45
N PHE A 15 -7.61 -7.31 9.15
CA PHE A 15 -8.52 -6.35 9.75
C PHE A 15 -9.37 -5.65 8.70
N THR A 16 -10.60 -5.30 9.09
CA THR A 16 -11.52 -4.54 8.25
C THR A 16 -11.05 -3.10 8.07
N ASP A 17 -11.48 -2.46 6.98
CA ASP A 17 -11.21 -1.03 6.74
C ASP A 17 -11.67 -0.17 7.92
N GLU A 18 -12.82 -0.47 8.52
CA GLU A 18 -13.32 0.23 9.72
C GLU A 18 -12.31 0.18 10.89
N THR A 19 -11.74 -1.00 11.14
CA THR A 19 -10.75 -1.21 12.21
C THR A 19 -9.48 -0.42 11.89
N LEU A 20 -9.01 -0.51 10.65
CA LEU A 20 -7.79 0.16 10.19
C LEU A 20 -7.95 1.69 10.22
N ILE A 21 -9.13 2.22 9.87
CA ILE A 21 -9.45 3.64 9.93
C ILE A 21 -9.44 4.13 11.37
N LYS A 22 -10.04 3.38 12.30
CA LYS A 22 -10.05 3.74 13.72
C LYS A 22 -8.63 3.81 14.29
N VAL A 23 -7.82 2.79 14.01
CA VAL A 23 -6.41 2.75 14.42
C VAL A 23 -5.62 3.88 13.76
N TYR A 24 -5.84 4.15 12.47
CA TYR A 24 -5.18 5.25 11.77
C TYR A 24 -5.46 6.60 12.42
N LYS A 25 -6.74 6.89 12.72
CA LYS A 25 -7.16 8.12 13.41
C LYS A 25 -6.51 8.24 14.79
N ASP A 26 -6.46 7.13 15.54
CA ASP A 26 -5.84 7.11 16.87
C ASP A 26 -4.33 7.39 16.82
N LEU A 27 -3.63 6.85 15.81
CA LEU A 27 -2.19 7.04 15.63
C LEU A 27 -1.79 8.45 15.19
N VAL A 28 -2.69 9.21 14.57
CA VAL A 28 -2.40 10.56 14.05
C VAL A 28 -3.02 11.69 14.86
N LYS A 29 -3.88 11.39 15.84
CA LYS A 29 -4.65 12.41 16.59
C LYS A 29 -3.78 13.45 17.30
N ASP A 30 -2.62 13.03 17.81
CA ASP A 30 -1.71 13.87 18.59
C ASP A 30 -0.66 14.58 17.70
N LEU A 31 -0.70 14.34 16.39
CA LEU A 31 0.19 14.99 15.42
C LEU A 31 -0.36 16.37 15.03
N PRO A 32 0.49 17.39 14.86
CA PRO A 32 0.06 18.75 14.50
C PRO A 32 -0.64 18.81 13.13
N ASP A 33 -0.41 17.83 12.25
CA ASP A 33 -1.03 17.68 10.94
C ASP A 33 -2.03 16.51 10.87
N GLY A 34 -2.43 15.93 12.02
CA GLY A 34 -3.26 14.73 12.12
C GLY A 34 -4.57 14.82 11.35
N GLN A 35 -5.31 15.91 11.52
CA GLN A 35 -6.58 16.12 10.82
C GLN A 35 -6.41 16.19 9.30
N LYS A 36 -5.37 16.91 8.83
CA LYS A 36 -5.06 17.00 7.40
C LYS A 36 -4.76 15.61 6.80
N ARG A 37 -4.07 14.74 7.56
CA ARG A 37 -3.78 13.37 7.14
C ARG A 37 -5.04 12.51 7.05
N ILE A 38 -5.97 12.68 7.99
CA ILE A 38 -7.28 11.99 8.00
C ILE A 38 -8.09 12.42 6.78
N ASP A 39 -8.28 13.72 6.59
CA ASP A 39 -9.10 14.28 5.51
C ASP A 39 -8.56 13.92 4.12
N PHE A 40 -7.24 13.79 4.00
CA PHE A 40 -6.60 13.38 2.75
C PHE A 40 -6.84 11.90 2.39
N ARG A 41 -7.00 11.02 3.40
CA ARG A 41 -6.98 9.55 3.19
C ARG A 41 -8.31 8.86 3.41
N ILE A 42 -9.20 9.45 4.19
CA ILE A 42 -10.47 8.84 4.61
C ILE A 42 -11.60 9.65 4.00
N ALA A 43 -12.38 9.01 3.13
CA ALA A 43 -13.59 9.56 2.54
C ALA A 43 -14.83 8.89 3.13
N ARG A 44 -16.01 9.43 2.82
CA ARG A 44 -17.31 8.89 3.22
C ARG A 44 -18.15 8.57 2.00
N ASP A 45 -18.81 7.42 2.02
CA ASP A 45 -19.79 7.05 1.00
C ASP A 45 -21.15 7.74 1.22
N GLU A 46 -22.10 7.53 0.30
CA GLU A 46 -23.47 8.08 0.38
C GLU A 46 -24.25 7.60 1.61
N LYS A 47 -23.80 6.51 2.25
CA LYS A 47 -24.38 5.93 3.47
C LYS A 47 -23.64 6.37 4.73
N GLY A 48 -22.66 7.28 4.62
CA GLY A 48 -21.86 7.80 5.72
C GLY A 48 -20.74 6.87 6.21
N ARG A 49 -20.45 5.76 5.52
CA ARG A 49 -19.39 4.81 5.90
C ARG A 49 -18.04 5.35 5.48
N GLU A 50 -17.08 5.26 6.39
CA GLU A 50 -15.71 5.70 6.13
C GLU A 50 -14.93 4.61 5.39
N TYR A 51 -14.19 5.03 4.36
CA TYR A 51 -13.33 4.14 3.59
C TYR A 51 -12.04 4.87 3.19
N PHE A 52 -11.00 4.10 2.84
CA PHE A 52 -9.76 4.70 2.35
C PHE A 52 -9.91 5.14 0.89
N SER A 53 -9.81 6.45 0.65
CA SER A 53 -10.08 7.07 -0.66
C SER A 53 -9.06 6.71 -1.74
N TYR A 54 -7.81 6.40 -1.36
CA TYR A 54 -6.68 6.26 -2.28
C TYR A 54 -6.12 4.82 -2.40
N ILE A 55 -6.79 3.81 -1.85
CA ILE A 55 -6.31 2.42 -1.98
C ILE A 55 -6.93 1.79 -3.24
N ASN A 56 -6.12 1.60 -4.28
CA ASN A 56 -6.59 0.97 -5.52
C ASN A 56 -6.60 -0.58 -5.48
N GLY A 57 -6.15 -1.20 -4.38
CA GLY A 57 -6.10 -2.67 -4.23
C GLY A 57 -5.18 -3.40 -5.21
N MET A 58 -4.21 -2.70 -5.81
CA MET A 58 -3.26 -3.27 -6.77
C MET A 58 -2.22 -4.12 -6.05
N THR A 59 -2.11 -5.38 -6.48
CA THR A 59 -1.08 -6.32 -6.01
C THR A 59 0.11 -6.32 -6.97
N ILE A 60 1.26 -6.77 -6.50
CA ILE A 60 2.49 -6.91 -7.32
C ILE A 60 2.22 -7.88 -8.48
N LYS A 61 1.49 -8.96 -8.25
CA LYS A 61 1.08 -9.92 -9.28
C LYS A 61 0.21 -9.28 -10.36
N LYS A 62 -0.80 -8.47 -9.98
CA LYS A 62 -1.66 -7.76 -10.94
C LYS A 62 -0.85 -6.74 -11.72
N PHE A 63 -0.01 -5.96 -11.04
CA PHE A 63 0.88 -4.98 -11.66
C PHE A 63 1.83 -5.63 -12.69
N ASN A 64 2.49 -6.72 -12.31
CA ASN A 64 3.39 -7.46 -13.21
C ASN A 64 2.66 -8.09 -14.40
N LYS A 65 1.38 -8.43 -14.26
CA LYS A 65 0.57 -8.87 -15.41
C LYS A 65 0.34 -7.71 -16.37
N LEU A 66 -0.07 -6.54 -15.87
CA LEU A 66 -0.28 -5.33 -16.67
C LEU A 66 1.00 -4.87 -17.38
N LEU A 67 2.16 -4.97 -16.70
CA LEU A 67 3.45 -4.65 -17.30
C LEU A 67 3.81 -5.54 -18.49
N LYS A 68 3.27 -6.75 -18.60
CA LYS A 68 3.51 -7.64 -19.76
C LYS A 68 2.58 -7.33 -20.92
N GLU A 69 1.43 -6.73 -20.65
CA GLU A 69 0.40 -6.41 -21.63
C GLU A 69 0.56 -4.98 -22.19
N THR A 70 1.45 -4.19 -21.59
CA THR A 70 1.68 -2.80 -21.98
C THR A 70 2.61 -2.67 -23.19
N LYS A 71 2.48 -1.54 -23.91
CA LYS A 71 3.34 -1.19 -25.05
C LYS A 71 4.65 -0.51 -24.64
N TYR A 72 4.76 -0.10 -23.37
CA TYR A 72 5.93 0.59 -22.85
C TYR A 72 7.09 -0.37 -22.57
N ASN A 73 8.31 0.09 -22.79
CA ASN A 73 9.53 -0.61 -22.40
C ASN A 73 9.82 -0.40 -20.92
N VAL A 74 10.14 -1.48 -20.20
CA VAL A 74 10.50 -1.41 -18.79
C VAL A 74 12.00 -1.11 -18.67
N SER A 75 12.33 0.17 -18.50
CA SER A 75 13.71 0.67 -18.34
C SER A 75 14.29 0.32 -16.96
N TYR A 76 13.43 0.30 -15.95
CA TYR A 76 13.82 -0.05 -14.58
C TYR A 76 12.69 -0.77 -13.86
N TYR A 77 13.04 -1.77 -13.05
CA TYR A 77 12.13 -2.44 -12.14
C TYR A 77 12.86 -2.84 -10.85
N ARG A 78 12.30 -2.48 -9.69
CA ARG A 78 12.85 -2.84 -8.38
C ARG A 78 11.75 -3.08 -7.36
N GLU A 79 11.83 -4.22 -6.69
CA GLU A 79 11.07 -4.54 -5.48
C GLU A 79 11.92 -4.17 -4.25
N VAL A 80 11.42 -3.25 -3.42
CA VAL A 80 12.10 -2.83 -2.20
C VAL A 80 11.54 -3.63 -1.02
N PRO A 81 12.36 -4.43 -0.32
CA PRO A 81 11.89 -5.22 0.82
C PRO A 81 11.49 -4.32 1.99
N LEU A 82 10.62 -4.82 2.88
CA LEU A 82 10.27 -4.13 4.13
C LEU A 82 11.46 -3.83 5.02
N ARG A 83 12.33 -4.83 5.16
CA ARG A 83 13.56 -4.78 5.92
C ARG A 83 14.62 -5.58 5.18
N ASN A 84 15.87 -5.17 5.27
CA ASN A 84 16.96 -5.79 4.52
C ASN A 84 17.12 -7.29 4.83
N PHE A 85 16.87 -7.73 6.07
CA PHE A 85 16.94 -9.16 6.42
C PHE A 85 15.79 -9.99 5.84
N LEU A 86 14.68 -9.36 5.41
CA LEU A 86 13.54 -10.02 4.78
C LEU A 86 13.69 -10.14 3.25
N THR A 87 14.85 -9.75 2.70
CA THR A 87 15.09 -9.72 1.23
C THR A 87 14.88 -11.08 0.59
N LEU A 88 15.22 -12.18 1.26
CA LEU A 88 15.01 -13.52 0.71
C LEU A 88 13.51 -13.82 0.52
N LEU A 89 12.69 -13.49 1.52
CA LEU A 89 11.25 -13.67 1.47
C LEU A 89 10.59 -12.71 0.44
N ALA A 90 11.11 -11.50 0.33
CA ALA A 90 10.65 -10.52 -0.67
C ALA A 90 10.89 -10.95 -2.12
N LYS A 91 11.88 -11.84 -2.38
CA LYS A 91 12.14 -12.37 -3.73
C LYS A 91 11.24 -13.54 -4.10
N MET A 92 10.63 -14.23 -3.13
CA MET A 92 9.80 -15.41 -3.40
C MET A 92 8.45 -15.01 -4.03
N PRO A 93 8.05 -15.60 -5.18
CA PRO A 93 6.82 -15.21 -5.89
C PRO A 93 5.53 -15.26 -5.08
N ILE A 94 5.45 -16.19 -4.12
CA ILE A 94 4.26 -16.40 -3.29
C ILE A 94 4.25 -15.43 -2.09
N LEU A 95 5.42 -15.13 -1.54
CA LEU A 95 5.55 -14.35 -0.32
C LEU A 95 5.78 -12.85 -0.58
N LYS A 96 6.22 -12.46 -1.80
CA LYS A 96 6.61 -11.08 -2.10
C LYS A 96 5.54 -10.03 -1.81
N GLU A 97 4.26 -10.36 -2.00
CA GLU A 97 3.13 -9.46 -1.69
C GLU A 97 3.11 -9.04 -0.23
N GLY A 98 3.58 -9.94 0.65
CA GLY A 98 3.75 -9.67 2.06
C GLY A 98 5.06 -8.95 2.37
N PHE A 99 6.17 -9.28 1.72
CA PHE A 99 7.51 -8.87 2.18
C PHE A 99 8.11 -7.66 1.45
N VAL A 100 7.45 -7.17 0.40
CA VAL A 100 7.84 -5.98 -0.35
C VAL A 100 7.12 -4.74 0.19
N LYS A 101 7.89 -3.69 0.50
CA LYS A 101 7.38 -2.38 0.95
C LYS A 101 6.88 -1.53 -0.20
N MET A 102 7.55 -1.59 -1.34
CA MET A 102 7.19 -0.81 -2.52
C MET A 102 7.81 -1.42 -3.78
N VAL A 103 7.15 -1.18 -4.91
CA VAL A 103 7.66 -1.50 -6.25
C VAL A 103 7.95 -0.18 -6.97
N VAL A 104 9.12 -0.08 -7.59
CA VAL A 104 9.52 1.04 -8.43
C VAL A 104 9.66 0.52 -9.86
N ALA A 105 8.96 1.14 -10.80
CA ALA A 105 9.08 0.82 -12.22
C ALA A 105 9.20 2.11 -13.04
N ILE A 106 10.09 2.13 -14.03
CA ILE A 106 10.24 3.22 -15.00
C ILE A 106 9.86 2.66 -16.36
N LEU A 107 8.85 3.28 -16.99
CA LEU A 107 8.29 2.88 -18.27
C LEU A 107 8.61 3.94 -19.33
N GLU A 108 9.23 3.52 -20.41
CA GLU A 108 9.61 4.36 -21.55
C GLU A 108 8.75 4.04 -22.78
N LYS A 109 8.49 5.05 -23.60
CA LYS A 109 7.62 4.95 -24.79
C LYS A 109 8.36 4.44 -26.01
#